data_AF-A0A2E4FCG4-F1
#
_entry.id   AF-A0A2E4FCG4-F1
#
_cell.length_a   1.000
_cell.length_b   1.000
_cell.length_c   1.000
_cell.angle_alpha   90.00
_cell.angle_beta   90.00
_cell.angle_gamma   90.00
#
_symmetry.space_group_name_H-M   'P 1'
#
loop_
_entity.id
_entity.type
_entity.pdbx_description
1 polymer ?
#
loop_
_entity_poly.entity_id
_entity_poly.type
_entity_poly.pdbx_seq_one_letter_code
_entity_poly.pdbx_strand_id
1 'polypeptide(L)'
;MMPTPIQHLALACVALALLAGPGCDAPEESAPGDLDLKVLALTGGSCQDTDNPTPNVDPFADISKVTVKVSGTRSDGSYGSLARETQALSAGQTTVVVHDIPETQAGPHRLELFAEGSTKSWYASDPAVVVERNTTNDVNLLLSPYGGFSCIPTGTNFPNVVFPAVTELGDGRVLITGGFTGLVTEDVTGDQKLSGATDRAFIWNPTKGTLEETQSAMPEGRAAHAAVFIPGSGFGKVLLIGGADSLDVDTAQDFPFELDLAKARQDYTIFDVATETFTEGKGLLDLKRAFPRAHLMADNTVVITGGGEWPIPDSAYELVEVFDIAREETETNGGLLSTFGFADNWLRSGHSLTFIRNIDQGLTTLLVYGGMYDDPSASSDPNRVASVMVQSNNQKGGDNGVFANVEIYGQEWPPYTYFHEMTRLSDDRMVLTGGVRTDGNKMKAPQDDEAWLMVYDYDSSEGKHRLLVTKVPGMGAGRTFHTALSGDGEHLAVVGGMGASNIAISDDPIRFFSPTDTKSGEWATAPDSAGFAPRAWQGAVTHPSGATLFVGGESTLSDLDVSNPTRAFLELYTPSNIPKP
;
A
#
# COMPACT_ATOMS: atom_id res chain seq x y z
N MET A 1 24.41 -51.40 -15.28
CA MET A 1 25.12 -52.10 -16.37
C MET A 1 24.13 -52.28 -17.51
N MET A 2 24.12 -51.31 -18.44
CA MET A 2 23.51 -51.29 -19.79
C MET A 2 23.58 -49.82 -20.24
N PRO A 3 24.39 -49.47 -21.26
CA PRO A 3 24.36 -48.13 -21.84
C PRO A 3 23.43 -48.09 -23.05
N THR A 4 22.58 -47.07 -23.12
CA THR A 4 21.87 -46.66 -24.33
C THR A 4 22.83 -45.94 -25.28
N PRO A 5 22.75 -46.15 -26.61
CA PRO A 5 23.61 -45.47 -27.56
C PRO A 5 22.98 -44.14 -27.98
N ILE A 6 23.70 -43.03 -27.77
CA ILE A 6 23.42 -41.77 -28.46
C ILE A 6 24.15 -41.84 -29.80
N GLN A 7 23.40 -41.85 -30.89
CA GLN A 7 23.91 -41.78 -32.24
C GLN A 7 24.54 -40.41 -32.49
N HIS A 8 25.83 -40.41 -32.84
CA HIS A 8 26.51 -39.27 -33.44
C HIS A 8 25.96 -39.04 -34.85
N LEU A 9 25.29 -37.91 -35.07
CA LEU A 9 25.05 -37.39 -36.40
C LEU A 9 26.34 -36.67 -36.86
N ALA A 10 27.12 -37.34 -37.69
CA ALA A 10 28.21 -36.74 -38.43
C ALA A 10 27.63 -35.88 -39.56
N LEU A 11 27.71 -34.56 -39.43
CA LEU A 11 27.48 -33.65 -40.55
C LEU A 11 28.83 -33.28 -41.17
N ALA A 12 28.97 -33.64 -42.44
CA ALA A 12 30.18 -33.49 -43.23
C ALA A 12 30.58 -32.01 -43.39
N CYS A 13 31.84 -31.72 -43.05
CA CYS A 13 32.56 -30.54 -43.51
C CYS A 13 32.73 -30.61 -45.03
N VAL A 14 31.87 -29.90 -45.78
CA VAL A 14 32.17 -29.50 -47.15
C VAL A 14 32.86 -28.16 -47.08
N ALA A 15 34.18 -28.18 -47.30
CA ALA A 15 34.99 -27.01 -47.52
C ALA A 15 34.60 -26.39 -48.87
N LEU A 16 33.91 -25.23 -48.83
CA LEU A 16 33.69 -24.39 -50.01
C LEU A 16 34.62 -23.19 -49.95
N ALA A 17 35.42 -23.05 -51.01
CA ALA A 17 36.45 -22.04 -51.18
C ALA A 17 35.87 -20.61 -51.14
N LEU A 18 36.56 -19.74 -50.39
CA LEU A 18 36.33 -18.30 -50.36
C LEU A 18 36.52 -17.69 -51.76
N LEU A 19 35.42 -17.22 -52.35
CA LEU A 19 35.42 -16.11 -53.30
C LEU A 19 35.17 -14.83 -52.52
N ALA A 20 36.14 -13.90 -52.56
CA ALA A 20 36.00 -12.55 -52.04
C ALA A 20 34.91 -11.81 -52.84
N GLY A 21 33.70 -11.80 -52.28
CA GLY A 21 32.59 -10.95 -52.71
C GLY A 21 32.63 -9.60 -51.98
N PRO A 22 32.04 -8.54 -52.56
CA PRO A 22 32.02 -7.20 -51.98
C PRO A 22 31.21 -7.20 -50.68
N GLY A 23 31.79 -6.58 -49.65
CA GLY A 23 31.20 -6.18 -48.36
C GLY A 23 29.91 -6.85 -47.93
N CYS A 24 30.00 -7.83 -47.03
CA CYS A 24 28.94 -8.01 -46.05
C CYS A 24 28.94 -6.76 -45.18
N ASP A 25 28.12 -5.76 -45.54
CA ASP A 25 27.74 -4.72 -44.60
C ASP A 25 27.24 -5.44 -43.35
N ALA A 26 27.85 -5.13 -42.20
CA ALA A 26 27.32 -5.57 -40.92
C ALA A 26 25.83 -5.20 -40.89
N PRO A 27 24.94 -6.09 -40.42
CA PRO A 27 23.51 -5.78 -40.37
C PRO A 27 23.34 -4.40 -39.75
N GLU A 28 22.69 -3.49 -40.49
CA GLU A 28 22.34 -2.15 -40.02
C GLU A 28 21.90 -2.25 -38.56
N GLU A 29 22.58 -1.49 -37.69
CA GLU A 29 22.14 -1.31 -36.32
C GLU A 29 20.66 -0.99 -36.37
N SER A 30 19.86 -1.92 -35.86
CA SER A 30 18.42 -1.84 -35.93
C SER A 30 17.93 -0.51 -35.38
N ALA A 31 16.97 0.10 -36.08
CA ALA A 31 16.36 1.32 -35.65
C ALA A 31 15.76 1.16 -34.22
N PRO A 32 15.88 2.19 -33.37
CA PRO A 32 15.16 2.23 -32.10
C PRO A 32 13.63 2.16 -32.30
N GLY A 33 12.91 1.78 -31.24
CA GLY A 33 11.45 1.61 -31.27
C GLY A 33 10.70 2.90 -30.99
N ASP A 34 9.50 3.04 -31.56
CA ASP A 34 8.56 4.13 -31.26
C ASP A 34 7.61 3.71 -30.13
N LEU A 35 7.27 4.66 -29.26
CA LEU A 35 6.21 4.54 -28.26
C LEU A 35 4.97 5.33 -28.71
N ASP A 36 3.86 4.62 -28.96
CA ASP A 36 2.57 5.22 -29.23
C ASP A 36 1.77 5.31 -27.93
N LEU A 37 1.73 6.51 -27.35
CA LEU A 37 1.06 6.75 -26.08
C LEU A 37 -0.40 7.12 -26.31
N LYS A 38 -1.30 6.32 -25.76
CA LYS A 38 -2.73 6.62 -25.66
C LYS A 38 -2.98 7.21 -24.28
N VAL A 39 -3.23 8.51 -24.25
CA VAL A 39 -3.44 9.25 -23.02
C VAL A 39 -4.93 9.25 -22.72
N LEU A 40 -5.29 8.64 -21.61
CA LEU A 40 -6.57 8.77 -20.93
C LEU A 40 -6.43 9.81 -19.83
N ALA A 41 -7.54 10.33 -19.36
CA ALA A 41 -7.51 11.27 -18.25
C ALA A 41 -8.76 11.11 -17.39
N LEU A 42 -8.58 11.17 -16.07
CA LEU A 42 -9.71 11.23 -15.17
C LEU A 42 -10.38 12.59 -15.31
N THR A 43 -11.64 12.58 -15.76
CA THR A 43 -12.46 13.77 -15.90
C THR A 43 -13.18 14.03 -14.56
N GLY A 44 -12.65 14.92 -13.73
CA GLY A 44 -13.31 15.26 -12.46
C GLY A 44 -12.43 16.01 -11.48
N GLY A 45 -13.06 16.80 -10.61
CA GLY A 45 -12.45 17.28 -9.36
C GLY A 45 -12.51 16.19 -8.27
N SER A 46 -12.36 16.59 -7.01
CA SER A 46 -12.61 15.70 -5.86
C SER A 46 -14.07 15.24 -5.80
N CYS A 47 -14.30 14.11 -5.15
CA CYS A 47 -15.61 13.57 -4.83
C CYS A 47 -16.37 14.37 -3.73
N GLN A 48 -15.92 15.57 -3.33
CA GLN A 48 -16.57 16.40 -2.29
C GLN A 48 -18.07 16.68 -2.55
N ASP A 49 -18.49 16.78 -3.82
CA ASP A 49 -19.91 16.85 -4.18
C ASP A 49 -20.31 15.51 -4.80
N THR A 50 -20.78 14.58 -3.96
CA THR A 50 -21.20 13.24 -4.40
C THR A 50 -22.44 13.27 -5.29
N ASP A 51 -23.28 14.29 -5.12
CA ASP A 51 -24.52 14.48 -5.88
C ASP A 51 -24.26 15.11 -7.24
N ASN A 52 -23.25 15.96 -7.30
CA ASN A 52 -22.83 16.68 -8.47
C ASN A 52 -21.30 16.66 -8.54
N PRO A 53 -20.69 15.47 -8.78
CA PRO A 53 -19.29 15.47 -9.18
C PRO A 53 -19.24 16.45 -10.36
N THR A 54 -18.13 17.12 -10.59
CA THR A 54 -17.96 17.87 -11.84
C THR A 54 -17.27 16.93 -12.84
N PRO A 55 -17.88 15.79 -13.29
CA PRO A 55 -17.31 15.08 -14.40
C PRO A 55 -17.47 15.98 -15.62
N ASN A 56 -16.60 15.77 -16.60
CA ASN A 56 -16.71 16.32 -17.95
C ASN A 56 -16.07 17.69 -18.24
N VAL A 57 -15.16 18.20 -17.41
CA VAL A 57 -14.12 19.08 -18.00
C VAL A 57 -13.13 18.15 -18.68
N ASP A 58 -13.18 18.11 -20.01
CA ASP A 58 -12.18 17.40 -20.81
C ASP A 58 -10.80 18.03 -20.53
N PRO A 59 -9.88 17.34 -19.86
CA PRO A 59 -8.56 17.89 -19.55
C PRO A 59 -7.76 18.19 -20.82
N PHE A 60 -8.05 17.51 -21.94
CA PHE A 60 -7.42 17.79 -23.23
C PHE A 60 -7.87 19.12 -23.85
N ALA A 61 -8.93 19.74 -23.32
CA ALA A 61 -9.29 21.11 -23.66
C ALA A 61 -8.43 22.16 -22.92
N ASP A 62 -7.88 21.81 -21.74
CA ASP A 62 -7.01 22.68 -20.94
C ASP A 62 -5.52 22.52 -21.28
N ILE A 63 -5.11 21.31 -21.68
CA ILE A 63 -3.71 20.97 -21.95
C ILE A 63 -3.23 21.61 -23.26
N SER A 64 -2.15 22.37 -23.15
CA SER A 64 -1.49 23.01 -24.32
C SER A 64 -0.22 22.29 -24.75
N LYS A 65 0.43 21.60 -23.82
CA LYS A 65 1.76 21.03 -23.98
C LYS A 65 1.94 19.81 -23.09
N VAL A 66 2.64 18.81 -23.60
CA VAL A 66 3.05 17.62 -22.86
C VAL A 66 4.56 17.50 -22.90
N THR A 67 5.13 17.06 -21.79
CA THR A 67 6.51 16.62 -21.67
C THR A 67 6.51 15.17 -21.27
N VAL A 68 7.12 14.32 -22.10
CA VAL A 68 7.27 12.90 -21.84
C VAL A 68 8.73 12.61 -21.56
N LYS A 69 9.00 11.86 -20.50
CA LYS A 69 10.33 11.35 -20.16
C LYS A 69 10.28 9.84 -20.04
N VAL A 70 11.19 9.19 -20.74
CA VAL A 70 11.45 7.75 -20.63
C VAL A 70 12.76 7.60 -19.88
N SER A 71 12.76 6.82 -18.81
CA SER A 71 13.96 6.48 -18.04
C SER A 71 14.14 4.96 -17.97
N GLY A 72 15.37 4.49 -17.91
CA GLY A 72 15.64 3.06 -17.86
C GLY A 72 17.12 2.77 -17.65
N THR A 73 17.46 1.49 -17.57
CA THR A 73 18.84 1.03 -17.48
C THR A 73 19.51 1.12 -18.85
N ARG A 74 20.64 1.82 -18.93
CA ARG A 74 21.46 1.92 -20.13
C ARG A 74 22.33 0.68 -20.30
N SER A 75 22.97 0.56 -21.46
CA SER A 75 23.89 -0.55 -21.77
C SER A 75 25.11 -0.65 -20.83
N ASP A 76 25.45 0.43 -20.13
CA ASP A 76 26.51 0.46 -19.11
C ASP A 76 26.01 0.06 -17.69
N GLY A 77 24.72 -0.28 -17.55
CA GLY A 77 24.08 -0.63 -16.29
C GLY A 77 23.64 0.58 -15.46
N SER A 78 23.89 1.82 -15.89
CA SER A 78 23.41 3.02 -15.21
C SER A 78 21.93 3.26 -15.47
N TYR A 79 21.18 3.70 -14.46
CA TYR A 79 19.80 4.15 -14.63
C TYR A 79 19.76 5.65 -14.98
N GLY A 80 18.90 6.06 -15.92
CA GLY A 80 18.64 7.48 -16.15
C GLY A 80 17.71 7.74 -17.33
N SER A 81 17.57 9.01 -17.71
CA SER A 81 16.74 9.40 -18.86
C SER A 81 17.32 8.87 -20.18
N LEU A 82 16.47 8.16 -20.92
CA LEU A 82 16.73 7.62 -22.26
C LEU A 82 16.22 8.57 -23.33
N ALA A 83 15.02 9.11 -23.12
CA ALA A 83 14.43 10.13 -23.98
C ALA A 83 13.67 11.16 -23.14
N ARG A 84 13.59 12.38 -23.68
CA ARG A 84 12.76 13.44 -23.15
C ARG A 84 12.27 14.30 -24.30
N GLU A 85 10.97 14.31 -24.50
CA GLU A 85 10.33 15.04 -25.58
C GLU A 85 9.27 15.99 -25.03
N THR A 86 9.13 17.12 -25.71
CA THR A 86 8.10 18.11 -25.41
C THR A 86 7.33 18.40 -26.68
N GLN A 87 6.02 18.23 -26.62
CA GLN A 87 5.13 18.38 -27.77
C GLN A 87 3.97 19.31 -27.43
N ALA A 88 3.59 20.16 -28.37
CA ALA A 88 2.34 20.90 -28.27
C ALA A 88 1.18 19.95 -28.60
N LEU A 89 0.09 20.01 -27.84
CA LEU A 89 -1.12 19.23 -28.14
C LEU A 89 -2.18 20.11 -28.78
N SER A 90 -2.80 19.58 -29.83
CA SER A 90 -4.04 20.18 -30.34
C SER A 90 -5.20 19.83 -29.40
N ALA A 91 -6.19 20.71 -29.30
CA ALA A 91 -7.37 20.46 -28.47
C ALA A 91 -8.04 19.12 -28.84
N GLY A 92 -8.26 18.27 -27.84
CA GLY A 92 -8.84 16.93 -28.01
C GLY A 92 -7.88 15.86 -28.55
N GLN A 93 -6.60 16.17 -28.74
CA GLN A 93 -5.59 15.18 -29.10
C GLN A 93 -5.26 14.31 -27.88
N THR A 94 -5.49 12.99 -28.00
CA THR A 94 -5.26 12.00 -26.94
C THR A 94 -4.07 11.08 -27.21
N THR A 95 -3.37 11.27 -28.32
CA THR A 95 -2.21 10.45 -28.69
C THR A 95 -0.94 11.27 -28.74
N VAL A 96 0.15 10.71 -28.20
CA VAL A 96 1.50 11.29 -28.18
C VAL A 96 2.46 10.20 -28.65
N VAL A 97 3.36 10.51 -29.57
CA VAL A 97 4.35 9.54 -30.06
C VAL A 97 5.72 9.97 -29.57
N VAL A 98 6.48 9.09 -28.93
CA VAL A 98 7.87 9.36 -28.55
C VAL A 98 8.77 8.47 -29.38
N HIS A 99 9.75 9.07 -30.05
CA HIS A 99 10.59 8.39 -31.00
C HIS A 99 11.90 7.93 -30.39
N ASP A 100 12.59 7.06 -31.10
CA ASP A 100 13.97 6.65 -30.83
C ASP A 100 14.20 6.06 -29.42
N ILE A 101 13.23 5.31 -28.89
CA ILE A 101 13.36 4.66 -27.58
C ILE A 101 14.16 3.36 -27.72
N PRO A 102 15.25 3.20 -26.94
CA PRO A 102 15.99 1.96 -26.94
C PRO A 102 15.12 0.79 -26.48
N GLU A 103 15.29 -0.37 -27.13
CA GLU A 103 14.70 -1.63 -26.68
C GLU A 103 15.04 -1.92 -25.21
N THR A 104 14.09 -2.50 -24.50
CA THR A 104 14.27 -2.88 -23.10
C THR A 104 15.22 -4.08 -23.00
N GLN A 105 16.47 -3.83 -22.59
CA GLN A 105 17.49 -4.89 -22.42
C GLN A 105 17.64 -5.39 -20.98
N ALA A 106 17.46 -4.51 -19.99
CA ALA A 106 17.76 -4.79 -18.59
C ALA A 106 16.75 -4.12 -17.65
N GLY A 107 15.63 -4.82 -17.40
CA GLY A 107 14.51 -4.32 -16.61
C GLY A 107 13.65 -3.31 -17.39
N PRO A 108 12.39 -3.11 -16.99
CA PRO A 108 11.46 -2.27 -17.73
C PRO A 108 11.86 -0.78 -17.66
N HIS A 109 11.38 -0.01 -18.64
CA HIS A 109 11.51 1.43 -18.66
C HIS A 109 10.41 2.06 -17.81
N ARG A 110 10.71 3.22 -17.21
CA ARG A 110 9.73 4.10 -16.57
C ARG A 110 9.35 5.21 -17.53
N LEU A 111 8.05 5.38 -17.73
CA LEU A 111 7.46 6.44 -18.52
C LEU A 111 6.80 7.46 -17.58
N GLU A 112 7.11 8.74 -17.78
CA GLU A 112 6.54 9.86 -17.04
C GLU A 112 5.99 10.87 -18.04
N LEU A 113 4.75 11.32 -17.84
CA LEU A 113 4.11 12.34 -18.67
C LEU A 113 3.63 13.48 -17.78
N PHE A 114 4.04 14.69 -18.12
CA PHE A 114 3.59 15.92 -17.47
C PHE A 114 2.95 16.84 -18.50
N ALA A 115 1.69 17.22 -18.26
CA ALA A 115 0.94 18.08 -19.15
C ALA A 115 0.71 19.47 -18.52
N GLU A 116 1.09 20.52 -19.25
CA GLU A 116 0.86 21.91 -18.88
C GLU A 116 -0.49 22.37 -19.42
N GLY A 117 -1.47 22.53 -18.53
CA GLY A 117 -2.74 23.17 -18.82
C GLY A 117 -2.80 24.63 -18.38
N SER A 118 -3.77 25.37 -18.92
CA SER A 118 -3.97 26.80 -18.60
C SER A 118 -4.51 27.01 -17.18
N THR A 119 -5.24 26.03 -16.64
CA THR A 119 -5.80 26.07 -15.29
C THR A 119 -5.07 25.15 -14.32
N LYS A 120 -4.64 23.97 -14.79
CA LYS A 120 -4.00 22.93 -13.97
C LYS A 120 -2.92 22.22 -14.74
N SER A 121 -1.94 21.69 -14.01
CA SER A 121 -0.99 20.71 -14.57
C SER A 121 -1.51 19.29 -14.34
N TRP A 122 -1.11 18.37 -15.19
CA TRP A 122 -1.51 16.97 -15.12
C TRP A 122 -0.29 16.07 -15.13
N TYR A 123 -0.41 14.91 -14.51
CA TYR A 123 0.65 13.92 -14.43
C TYR A 123 0.11 12.52 -14.62
N ALA A 124 0.90 11.69 -15.30
CA ALA A 124 0.74 10.25 -15.40
C ALA A 124 2.11 9.59 -15.39
N SER A 125 2.18 8.35 -14.93
CA SER A 125 3.39 7.55 -15.07
C SER A 125 3.04 6.07 -15.15
N ASP A 126 3.81 5.35 -15.97
CA ASP A 126 3.85 3.90 -16.01
C ASP A 126 5.26 3.46 -15.56
N PRO A 127 5.38 2.74 -14.44
CA PRO A 127 6.68 2.33 -13.89
C PRO A 127 7.34 1.19 -14.67
N ALA A 128 6.59 0.49 -15.55
CA ALA A 128 7.01 -0.82 -16.06
C ALA A 128 6.70 -1.01 -17.56
N VAL A 129 7.18 -0.10 -18.42
CA VAL A 129 7.03 -0.18 -19.87
C VAL A 129 8.10 -1.08 -20.49
N VAL A 130 7.68 -2.07 -21.27
CA VAL A 130 8.57 -2.89 -22.11
C VAL A 130 8.49 -2.38 -23.55
N VAL A 131 9.65 -2.04 -24.11
CA VAL A 131 9.78 -1.54 -25.48
C VAL A 131 10.42 -2.61 -26.33
N GLU A 132 9.65 -3.12 -27.28
CA GLU A 132 10.11 -4.05 -28.31
C GLU A 132 10.65 -3.28 -29.51
N ARG A 133 11.74 -3.81 -30.08
CA ARG A 133 12.42 -3.22 -31.23
C ARG A 133 11.60 -3.39 -32.50
N ASN A 134 11.60 -2.36 -33.37
CA ASN A 134 10.91 -2.36 -34.66
C ASN A 134 9.39 -2.63 -34.58
N THR A 135 8.77 -2.37 -33.44
CA THR A 135 7.31 -2.46 -33.25
C THR A 135 6.79 -1.13 -32.74
N THR A 136 5.50 -0.90 -32.94
CA THR A 136 4.76 0.16 -32.27
C THR A 136 4.39 -0.34 -30.88
N ASN A 137 4.85 0.35 -29.85
CA ASN A 137 4.59 0.00 -28.46
C ASN A 137 3.45 0.88 -27.92
N ASP A 138 2.25 0.31 -27.86
CA ASP A 138 1.06 0.97 -27.33
C ASP A 138 1.13 1.05 -25.78
N VAL A 139 1.14 2.26 -25.22
CA VAL A 139 1.08 2.46 -23.76
C VAL A 139 -0.12 3.33 -23.42
N ASN A 140 -0.93 2.89 -22.46
CA ASN A 140 -2.02 3.70 -21.95
C ASN A 140 -1.58 4.42 -20.68
N LEU A 141 -1.80 5.72 -20.59
CA LEU A 141 -1.49 6.53 -19.42
C LEU A 141 -2.75 7.21 -18.91
N LEU A 142 -2.97 7.21 -17.60
CA LEU A 142 -4.08 7.91 -16.97
C LEU A 142 -3.60 9.21 -16.33
N LEU A 143 -3.93 10.33 -16.96
CA LEU A 143 -3.69 11.66 -16.41
C LEU A 143 -4.57 11.94 -15.20
N SER A 144 -3.95 12.51 -14.19
CA SER A 144 -4.57 13.06 -12.99
C SER A 144 -4.01 14.44 -12.67
N PRO A 145 -4.75 15.33 -11.99
CA PRO A 145 -4.27 16.65 -11.62
C PRO A 145 -3.01 16.56 -10.78
N TYR A 146 -1.93 17.18 -11.24
CA TYR A 146 -0.68 17.26 -10.49
C TYR A 146 -0.83 18.24 -9.33
N GLY A 147 -0.63 17.76 -8.12
CA GLY A 147 -1.04 18.48 -6.93
C GLY A 147 -2.55 18.55 -6.82
N GLY A 148 -3.23 17.41 -6.81
CA GLY A 148 -4.69 17.42 -6.73
C GLY A 148 -5.34 16.06 -6.73
N PHE A 149 -6.67 16.09 -6.67
CA PHE A 149 -7.53 14.93 -6.60
C PHE A 149 -8.35 14.76 -7.88
N SER A 150 -8.57 13.50 -8.23
CA SER A 150 -9.59 13.07 -9.19
C SER A 150 -10.51 12.07 -8.54
N CYS A 151 -11.82 12.34 -8.62
CA CYS A 151 -12.83 11.35 -8.33
C CYS A 151 -12.80 10.26 -9.42
N ILE A 152 -12.71 9.00 -9.02
CA ILE A 152 -12.83 7.86 -9.92
C ILE A 152 -14.31 7.52 -10.02
N PRO A 153 -14.90 7.48 -11.24
CA PRO A 153 -16.30 7.13 -11.38
C PRO A 153 -16.59 5.74 -10.82
N THR A 154 -17.43 5.68 -9.79
CA THR A 154 -17.93 4.44 -9.23
C THR A 154 -19.29 4.13 -9.83
N GLY A 155 -19.51 2.89 -10.27
CA GLY A 155 -20.86 2.43 -10.62
C GLY A 155 -21.79 2.46 -9.39
N THR A 156 -23.10 2.31 -9.59
CA THR A 156 -24.08 2.16 -8.49
C THR A 156 -23.84 0.93 -7.62
N ASN A 157 -22.97 0.05 -8.10
CA ASN A 157 -22.64 -1.21 -7.47
C ASN A 157 -21.51 -1.07 -6.45
N PHE A 158 -20.72 0.00 -6.39
CA PHE A 158 -19.68 0.11 -5.37
C PHE A 158 -20.25 0.76 -4.11
N PRO A 159 -20.44 0.03 -2.99
CA PRO A 159 -20.98 0.60 -1.76
C PRO A 159 -19.91 1.48 -1.09
N ASN A 160 -20.31 2.55 -0.40
CA ASN A 160 -19.36 3.20 0.48
C ASN A 160 -19.04 2.30 1.67
N VAL A 161 -17.78 2.31 2.10
CA VAL A 161 -17.27 1.41 3.13
C VAL A 161 -16.31 2.10 4.06
N VAL A 162 -16.28 1.70 5.32
CA VAL A 162 -15.20 2.02 6.27
C VAL A 162 -14.40 0.78 6.63
N PHE A 163 -13.11 0.97 6.87
CA PHE A 163 -12.12 -0.07 7.08
C PHE A 163 -12.05 -1.14 5.97
N PRO A 164 -12.05 -0.76 4.66
CA PRO A 164 -11.74 -1.71 3.61
C PRO A 164 -10.24 -2.06 3.63
N ALA A 165 -9.89 -3.21 3.04
CA ALA A 165 -8.50 -3.49 2.71
C ALA A 165 -8.22 -3.15 1.24
N VAL A 166 -7.05 -2.56 1.00
CA VAL A 166 -6.60 -2.13 -0.33
C VAL A 166 -5.20 -2.68 -0.55
N THR A 167 -4.96 -3.32 -1.70
CA THR A 167 -3.69 -3.99 -1.99
C THR A 167 -3.33 -3.83 -3.46
N GLU A 168 -2.10 -3.39 -3.73
CA GLU A 168 -1.54 -3.37 -5.08
C GLU A 168 -1.20 -4.81 -5.53
N LEU A 169 -1.52 -5.12 -6.78
CA LEU A 169 -1.24 -6.39 -7.43
C LEU A 169 0.07 -6.28 -8.23
N GLY A 170 0.69 -7.41 -8.56
CA GLY A 170 1.97 -7.43 -9.29
C GLY A 170 1.94 -6.85 -10.70
N ASP A 171 0.75 -6.55 -11.24
CA ASP A 171 0.53 -5.89 -12.53
C ASP A 171 0.11 -4.41 -12.41
N GLY A 172 0.23 -3.83 -11.21
CA GLY A 172 -0.11 -2.43 -10.91
C GLY A 172 -1.60 -2.16 -10.68
N ARG A 173 -2.49 -3.13 -10.94
CA ARG A 173 -3.90 -3.01 -10.55
C ARG A 173 -4.03 -3.01 -9.03
N VAL A 174 -5.15 -2.53 -8.53
CA VAL A 174 -5.42 -2.47 -7.08
C VAL A 174 -6.66 -3.28 -6.75
N LEU A 175 -6.53 -4.25 -5.85
CA LEU A 175 -7.65 -4.98 -5.27
C LEU A 175 -8.20 -4.21 -4.06
N ILE A 176 -9.52 -4.03 -4.03
CA ILE A 176 -10.29 -3.44 -2.95
C ILE A 176 -11.23 -4.51 -2.41
N THR A 177 -11.19 -4.78 -1.11
CA THR A 177 -12.03 -5.82 -0.50
C THR A 177 -12.67 -5.35 0.79
N GLY A 178 -13.93 -5.75 0.98
CA GLY A 178 -14.62 -5.67 2.26
C GLY A 178 -14.88 -4.25 2.78
N GLY A 179 -15.01 -4.16 4.10
CA GLY A 179 -15.38 -2.95 4.83
C GLY A 179 -16.82 -2.98 5.34
N PHE A 180 -17.11 -2.15 6.35
CA PHE A 180 -18.46 -2.00 6.89
C PHE A 180 -19.25 -1.03 6.04
N THR A 181 -20.49 -1.40 5.72
CA THR A 181 -21.40 -0.61 4.87
C THR A 181 -22.50 0.10 5.65
N GLY A 182 -22.55 -0.06 6.98
CA GLY A 182 -23.65 0.43 7.78
C GLY A 182 -23.30 0.77 9.22
N LEU A 183 -23.93 1.82 9.75
CA LEU A 183 -24.05 2.10 11.17
C LEU A 183 -25.47 1.76 11.62
N VAL A 184 -25.60 0.82 12.56
CA VAL A 184 -26.90 0.41 13.12
C VAL A 184 -26.98 0.84 14.58
N THR A 185 -28.12 1.37 14.98
CA THR A 185 -28.45 1.63 16.39
C THR A 185 -29.35 0.50 16.89
N GLU A 186 -28.99 -0.16 17.99
CA GLU A 186 -29.80 -1.23 18.57
C GLU A 186 -31.01 -0.66 19.32
N ASP A 187 -32.23 -1.09 18.94
CA ASP A 187 -33.49 -0.53 19.45
C ASP A 187 -33.64 -0.54 20.98
N VAL A 188 -33.01 -1.52 21.66
CA VAL A 188 -33.21 -1.76 23.10
C VAL A 188 -32.22 -0.97 23.95
N THR A 189 -30.95 -0.96 23.57
CA THR A 189 -29.87 -0.32 24.35
C THR A 189 -29.56 1.09 23.88
N GLY A 190 -29.82 1.37 22.59
CA GLY A 190 -29.36 2.59 21.93
C GLY A 190 -27.89 2.53 21.51
N ASP A 191 -27.22 1.38 21.70
CA ASP A 191 -25.82 1.21 21.32
C ASP A 191 -25.68 1.24 19.81
N GLN A 192 -24.61 1.88 19.33
CA GLN A 192 -24.30 1.95 17.92
C GLN A 192 -23.25 0.90 17.56
N LYS A 193 -23.34 0.34 16.36
CA LYS A 193 -22.33 -0.57 15.82
C LYS A 193 -22.13 -0.37 14.33
N LEU A 194 -20.89 -0.43 13.91
CA LEU A 194 -20.57 -0.69 12.51
C LEU A 194 -20.97 -2.12 12.18
N SER A 195 -21.62 -2.29 11.04
CA SER A 195 -22.21 -3.55 10.59
C SER A 195 -22.22 -3.63 9.07
N GLY A 196 -22.77 -4.72 8.54
CA GLY A 196 -22.83 -4.94 7.10
C GLY A 196 -21.42 -5.08 6.50
N ALA A 197 -20.56 -5.87 7.13
CA ALA A 197 -19.29 -6.27 6.53
C ALA A 197 -19.57 -6.90 5.17
N THR A 198 -19.08 -6.29 4.08
CA THR A 198 -19.39 -6.75 2.72
C THR A 198 -18.44 -7.85 2.26
N ASP A 199 -18.97 -8.79 1.48
CA ASP A 199 -18.22 -9.86 0.79
C ASP A 199 -17.72 -9.43 -0.60
N ARG A 200 -17.99 -8.18 -0.98
CA ARG A 200 -17.73 -7.70 -2.33
C ARG A 200 -16.30 -7.22 -2.48
N ALA A 201 -15.80 -7.34 -3.70
CA ALA A 201 -14.45 -6.97 -4.06
C ALA A 201 -14.42 -6.36 -5.46
N PHE A 202 -13.46 -5.46 -5.65
CA PHE A 202 -13.33 -4.67 -6.86
C PHE A 202 -11.87 -4.55 -7.24
N ILE A 203 -11.59 -4.47 -8.53
CA ILE A 203 -10.28 -4.17 -9.08
C ILE A 203 -10.34 -2.79 -9.72
N TRP A 204 -9.48 -1.89 -9.26
CA TRP A 204 -9.20 -0.64 -9.96
C TRP A 204 -8.01 -0.83 -10.90
N ASN A 205 -8.20 -0.47 -12.16
CA ASN A 205 -7.17 -0.51 -13.18
C ASN A 205 -6.65 0.93 -13.43
N PRO A 206 -5.45 1.29 -12.95
CA PRO A 206 -4.90 2.65 -13.11
C PRO A 206 -4.63 2.99 -14.57
N THR A 207 -4.36 2.01 -15.42
CA THR A 207 -4.07 2.21 -16.84
C THR A 207 -5.32 2.59 -17.63
N LYS A 208 -6.48 2.07 -17.22
CA LYS A 208 -7.79 2.33 -17.87
C LYS A 208 -8.64 3.37 -17.14
N GLY A 209 -8.33 3.65 -15.87
CA GLY A 209 -9.18 4.42 -14.98
C GLY A 209 -10.53 3.75 -14.68
N THR A 210 -10.63 2.43 -14.85
CA THR A 210 -11.87 1.67 -14.62
C THR A 210 -11.87 0.99 -13.26
N LEU A 211 -13.05 0.91 -12.65
CA LEU A 211 -13.32 0.09 -11.47
C LEU A 211 -14.27 -1.04 -11.88
N GLU A 212 -13.85 -2.28 -11.67
CA GLU A 212 -14.58 -3.47 -12.08
C GLU A 212 -14.80 -4.37 -10.86
N GLU A 213 -15.98 -4.96 -10.73
CA GLU A 213 -16.23 -5.97 -9.69
C GLU A 213 -15.55 -7.28 -10.08
N THR A 214 -14.99 -8.00 -9.11
CA THR A 214 -14.30 -9.28 -9.36
C THR A 214 -15.27 -10.36 -9.87
N GLN A 215 -14.74 -11.43 -10.46
CA GLN A 215 -15.56 -12.51 -11.04
C GLN A 215 -16.34 -13.30 -9.98
N SER A 216 -15.86 -13.33 -8.74
CA SER A 216 -16.61 -13.84 -7.60
C SER A 216 -16.55 -12.90 -6.41
N ALA A 217 -17.54 -13.00 -5.53
CA ALA A 217 -17.48 -12.44 -4.19
C ALA A 217 -16.54 -13.27 -3.29
N MET A 218 -16.15 -12.70 -2.16
CA MET A 218 -15.53 -13.43 -1.05
C MET A 218 -16.52 -14.44 -0.47
N PRO A 219 -16.07 -15.55 0.14
CA PRO A 219 -16.98 -16.52 0.77
C PRO A 219 -17.82 -15.91 1.90
N GLU A 220 -17.23 -14.96 2.63
CA GLU A 220 -17.87 -14.23 3.72
C GLU A 220 -17.44 -12.76 3.73
N GLY A 221 -18.34 -11.90 4.20
CA GLY A 221 -18.07 -10.49 4.37
C GLY A 221 -17.09 -10.23 5.49
N ARG A 222 -16.21 -9.23 5.31
CA ARG A 222 -15.20 -8.86 6.30
C ARG A 222 -14.86 -7.38 6.21
N ALA A 223 -14.57 -6.77 7.35
CA ALA A 223 -14.03 -5.42 7.46
C ALA A 223 -12.84 -5.43 8.42
N ALA A 224 -11.97 -4.42 8.35
CA ALA A 224 -10.78 -4.34 9.20
C ALA A 224 -9.87 -5.58 9.13
N HIS A 225 -9.86 -6.29 7.99
CA HIS A 225 -8.93 -7.38 7.72
C HIS A 225 -7.62 -6.86 7.13
N ALA A 226 -6.57 -7.67 7.20
CA ALA A 226 -5.35 -7.41 6.44
C ALA A 226 -5.44 -8.06 5.06
N ALA A 227 -4.76 -7.47 4.07
CA ALA A 227 -4.61 -8.06 2.74
C ALA A 227 -3.15 -7.95 2.30
N VAL A 228 -2.56 -9.07 1.85
CA VAL A 228 -1.15 -9.16 1.45
C VAL A 228 -1.05 -9.82 0.08
N PHE A 229 -0.46 -9.12 -0.89
CA PHE A 229 -0.13 -9.71 -2.19
C PHE A 229 1.08 -10.64 -2.05
N ILE A 230 0.95 -11.85 -2.57
CA ILE A 230 1.98 -12.89 -2.59
C ILE A 230 2.35 -13.11 -4.08
N PRO A 231 3.56 -12.71 -4.50
CA PRO A 231 4.01 -12.93 -5.86
C PRO A 231 4.19 -14.43 -6.14
N GLY A 232 3.95 -14.85 -7.38
CA GLY A 232 4.09 -16.24 -7.82
C GLY A 232 4.56 -16.33 -9.27
N SER A 233 4.77 -17.56 -9.78
CA SER A 233 5.07 -17.80 -11.20
C SER A 233 3.82 -17.60 -12.05
N GLY A 234 3.39 -16.35 -12.21
CA GLY A 234 2.13 -15.96 -12.85
C GLY A 234 1.64 -14.61 -12.32
N PHE A 235 0.34 -14.47 -12.10
CA PHE A 235 -0.29 -13.22 -11.65
C PHE A 235 -0.21 -12.98 -10.13
N GLY A 236 0.22 -13.98 -9.34
CA GLY A 236 0.23 -13.93 -7.88
C GLY A 236 -1.14 -14.18 -7.25
N LYS A 237 -1.19 -14.10 -5.92
CA LYS A 237 -2.42 -14.27 -5.12
C LYS A 237 -2.47 -13.19 -4.05
N VAL A 238 -3.66 -12.90 -3.52
CA VAL A 238 -3.80 -12.04 -2.33
C VAL A 238 -4.36 -12.87 -1.18
N LEU A 239 -3.70 -12.82 -0.03
CA LEU A 239 -4.16 -13.42 1.21
C LEU A 239 -4.92 -12.37 2.03
N LEU A 240 -6.18 -12.64 2.35
CA LEU A 240 -7.06 -11.81 3.18
C LEU A 240 -7.19 -12.47 4.55
N ILE A 241 -6.88 -11.76 5.62
CA ILE A 241 -6.65 -12.35 6.95
C ILE A 241 -7.57 -11.71 7.98
N GLY A 242 -8.40 -12.54 8.63
CA GLY A 242 -9.26 -12.10 9.72
C GLY A 242 -10.28 -11.04 9.28
N GLY A 243 -10.45 -10.04 10.13
CA GLY A 243 -11.47 -8.99 10.04
C GLY A 243 -12.54 -9.15 11.12
N ALA A 244 -13.60 -8.36 11.02
CA ALA A 244 -14.76 -8.45 11.89
C ALA A 244 -16.07 -8.32 11.12
N ASP A 245 -17.12 -8.94 11.66
CA ASP A 245 -18.49 -8.84 11.13
C ASP A 245 -19.20 -7.56 11.62
N SER A 246 -18.80 -7.06 12.79
CA SER A 246 -19.26 -5.79 13.38
C SER A 246 -18.21 -5.20 14.32
N LEU A 247 -18.33 -3.90 14.62
CA LEU A 247 -17.50 -3.19 15.60
C LEU A 247 -18.41 -2.28 16.42
N ASP A 248 -18.30 -2.31 17.74
CA ASP A 248 -19.14 -1.47 18.60
C ASP A 248 -18.64 -0.02 18.59
N VAL A 249 -19.58 0.92 18.66
CA VAL A 249 -19.34 2.36 18.55
C VAL A 249 -19.94 3.09 19.76
N ASP A 250 -19.08 3.55 20.66
CA ASP A 250 -19.44 4.41 21.79
C ASP A 250 -18.96 5.86 21.53
N THR A 251 -19.85 6.67 20.96
CA THR A 251 -19.59 8.09 20.66
C THR A 251 -19.33 8.97 21.90
N ALA A 252 -19.58 8.46 23.10
CA ALA A 252 -19.31 9.17 24.35
C ALA A 252 -17.85 9.01 24.81
N GLN A 253 -17.07 8.13 24.20
CA GLN A 253 -15.64 7.95 24.47
C GLN A 253 -14.77 8.80 23.54
N ASP A 254 -13.57 9.15 24.03
CA ASP A 254 -12.59 9.88 23.22
C ASP A 254 -12.14 9.09 21.98
N PHE A 255 -12.08 7.76 22.11
CA PHE A 255 -11.92 6.82 21.02
C PHE A 255 -13.16 5.93 20.96
N PRO A 256 -13.92 5.92 19.86
CA PRO A 256 -15.28 5.40 19.88
C PRO A 256 -15.38 3.90 19.61
N PHE A 257 -14.31 3.20 19.22
CA PHE A 257 -14.41 1.82 18.75
C PHE A 257 -14.00 0.79 19.79
N GLU A 258 -14.83 -0.25 19.93
CA GLU A 258 -14.57 -1.40 20.78
C GLU A 258 -14.70 -2.69 19.96
N LEU A 259 -13.75 -3.61 20.14
CA LEU A 259 -13.74 -4.90 19.46
C LEU A 259 -14.23 -6.01 20.37
N ASP A 260 -15.40 -6.56 20.08
CA ASP A 260 -15.82 -7.86 20.60
C ASP A 260 -15.14 -8.98 19.78
N LEU A 261 -14.22 -9.72 20.41
CA LEU A 261 -13.55 -10.86 19.79
C LEU A 261 -14.51 -11.97 19.32
N ALA A 262 -15.75 -12.04 19.83
CA ALA A 262 -16.75 -12.95 19.28
C ALA A 262 -17.15 -12.59 17.84
N LYS A 263 -17.01 -11.31 17.45
CA LYS A 263 -17.27 -10.76 16.11
C LYS A 263 -16.04 -10.75 15.21
N ALA A 264 -14.85 -10.94 15.77
CA ALA A 264 -13.63 -11.10 15.01
C ALA A 264 -13.59 -12.46 14.31
N ARG A 265 -12.93 -12.50 13.15
CA ARG A 265 -12.84 -13.67 12.29
C ARG A 265 -11.56 -14.46 12.56
N GLN A 266 -11.66 -15.78 12.47
CA GLN A 266 -10.54 -16.72 12.60
C GLN A 266 -10.09 -17.28 11.24
N ASP A 267 -10.79 -16.93 10.17
CA ASP A 267 -10.52 -17.48 8.85
C ASP A 267 -9.59 -16.58 8.03
N TYR A 268 -9.18 -17.12 6.89
CA TYR A 268 -8.54 -16.35 5.82
C TYR A 268 -9.13 -16.76 4.47
N THR A 269 -9.01 -15.88 3.49
CA THR A 269 -9.49 -16.10 2.12
C THR A 269 -8.37 -15.78 1.15
N ILE A 270 -8.31 -16.50 0.03
CA ILE A 270 -7.29 -16.32 -1.00
C ILE A 270 -7.96 -15.86 -2.29
N PHE A 271 -7.52 -14.72 -2.79
CA PHE A 271 -7.88 -14.22 -4.10
C PHE A 271 -6.84 -14.66 -5.13
N ASP A 272 -7.29 -15.32 -6.18
CA ASP A 272 -6.46 -15.64 -7.34
C ASP A 272 -6.54 -14.50 -8.37
N VAL A 273 -5.42 -13.83 -8.63
CA VAL A 273 -5.39 -12.65 -9.51
C VAL A 273 -5.64 -13.01 -10.98
N ALA A 274 -5.31 -14.24 -11.39
CA ALA A 274 -5.46 -14.67 -12.78
C ALA A 274 -6.92 -14.95 -13.13
N THR A 275 -7.66 -15.57 -12.21
CA THR A 275 -9.07 -15.92 -12.39
C THR A 275 -10.02 -14.89 -11.78
N GLU A 276 -9.51 -13.97 -10.95
CA GLU A 276 -10.29 -12.99 -10.20
C GLU A 276 -11.38 -13.63 -9.33
N THR A 277 -11.06 -14.79 -8.75
CA THR A 277 -11.96 -15.56 -7.90
C THR A 277 -11.39 -15.75 -6.50
N PHE A 278 -12.26 -15.87 -5.52
CA PHE A 278 -11.91 -16.18 -4.14
C PHE A 278 -12.05 -17.66 -3.83
N THR A 279 -11.17 -18.14 -2.95
CA THR A 279 -11.20 -19.47 -2.36
C THR A 279 -11.06 -19.34 -0.85
N GLU A 280 -11.88 -20.07 -0.10
CA GLU A 280 -11.74 -20.18 1.34
C GLU A 280 -10.41 -20.87 1.68
N GLY A 281 -9.75 -20.39 2.74
CA GLY A 281 -8.56 -21.06 3.28
C GLY A 281 -8.90 -22.46 3.77
N LYS A 282 -8.00 -23.42 3.58
CA LYS A 282 -8.19 -24.80 4.05
C LYS A 282 -7.99 -24.98 5.56
N GLY A 283 -7.50 -23.95 6.25
CA GLY A 283 -7.27 -23.94 7.70
C GLY A 283 -7.88 -22.71 8.37
N LEU A 284 -7.65 -22.60 9.68
CA LEU A 284 -8.05 -21.45 10.49
C LEU A 284 -6.81 -20.88 11.19
N LEU A 285 -6.81 -19.57 11.37
CA LEU A 285 -5.86 -18.88 12.24
C LEU A 285 -5.93 -19.46 13.67
N ASP A 286 -4.85 -19.39 14.43
CA ASP A 286 -4.89 -19.85 15.83
C ASP A 286 -5.73 -18.89 16.69
N LEU A 287 -5.73 -17.61 16.34
CA LEU A 287 -6.51 -16.56 17.01
C LEU A 287 -7.52 -15.92 16.07
N LYS A 288 -8.64 -15.47 16.64
CA LYS A 288 -9.54 -14.53 15.95
C LYS A 288 -8.85 -13.18 15.85
N ARG A 289 -8.90 -12.50 14.70
CA ARG A 289 -8.16 -11.24 14.53
C ARG A 289 -9.01 -10.21 13.80
N ALA A 290 -9.07 -8.99 14.32
CA ALA A 290 -9.53 -7.80 13.61
C ALA A 290 -8.48 -6.69 13.75
N PHE A 291 -8.24 -5.94 12.67
CA PHE A 291 -7.04 -5.11 12.51
C PHE A 291 -5.71 -5.87 12.74
N PRO A 292 -5.53 -7.11 12.23
CA PRO A 292 -4.21 -7.71 12.23
C PRO A 292 -3.24 -6.91 11.37
N ARG A 293 -1.95 -7.03 11.65
CA ARG A 293 -0.89 -6.59 10.74
C ARG A 293 -0.25 -7.81 10.11
N ALA A 294 -0.05 -7.75 8.79
CA ALA A 294 0.59 -8.82 8.04
C ALA A 294 1.59 -8.29 7.02
N HIS A 295 2.64 -9.05 6.74
CA HIS A 295 3.68 -8.64 5.82
C HIS A 295 4.26 -9.84 5.05
N LEU A 296 4.55 -9.65 3.76
CA LEU A 296 5.24 -10.62 2.92
C LEU A 296 6.73 -10.70 3.27
N MET A 297 7.27 -11.89 3.45
CA MET A 297 8.69 -12.12 3.71
C MET A 297 9.41 -12.59 2.43
N ALA A 298 10.75 -12.56 2.47
CA ALA A 298 11.59 -12.77 1.30
C ALA A 298 11.48 -14.17 0.65
N ASP A 299 10.96 -15.16 1.39
CA ASP A 299 10.71 -16.52 0.88
C ASP A 299 9.25 -16.73 0.42
N ASN A 300 8.48 -15.65 0.30
CA ASN A 300 7.05 -15.61 0.00
C ASN A 300 6.13 -16.20 1.08
N THR A 301 6.61 -16.42 2.30
CA THR A 301 5.72 -16.61 3.46
C THR A 301 5.18 -15.27 3.94
N VAL A 302 4.06 -15.29 4.67
CA VAL A 302 3.43 -14.09 5.24
C VAL A 302 3.42 -14.20 6.75
N VAL A 303 3.98 -13.22 7.44
CA VAL A 303 3.91 -13.13 8.91
C VAL A 303 2.65 -12.36 9.31
N ILE A 304 1.97 -12.80 10.36
CA ILE A 304 0.69 -12.27 10.85
C ILE A 304 0.82 -12.00 12.35
N THR A 305 0.47 -10.78 12.76
CA THR A 305 0.63 -10.30 14.14
C THR A 305 -0.58 -9.51 14.63
N GLY A 306 -0.85 -9.58 15.93
CA GLY A 306 -1.85 -8.79 16.63
C GLY A 306 -3.30 -8.94 16.16
N GLY A 307 -4.07 -7.87 16.33
CA GLY A 307 -5.51 -7.84 16.02
C GLY A 307 -6.40 -8.43 17.12
N GLY A 308 -5.93 -8.42 18.37
CA GLY A 308 -6.72 -8.79 19.53
C GLY A 308 -7.57 -7.64 20.04
N GLU A 309 -8.25 -7.84 21.17
CA GLU A 309 -9.02 -6.80 21.84
C GLU A 309 -8.11 -5.62 22.26
N TRP A 310 -8.69 -4.44 22.36
CA TRP A 310 -8.01 -3.24 22.84
C TRP A 310 -8.97 -2.38 23.69
N PRO A 311 -8.45 -1.64 24.69
CA PRO A 311 -7.08 -1.66 25.18
C PRO A 311 -6.78 -2.88 26.08
N ILE A 312 -7.71 -3.83 26.21
CA ILE A 312 -7.61 -4.97 27.13
C ILE A 312 -6.52 -5.95 26.68
N PRO A 313 -5.58 -6.32 27.56
CA PRO A 313 -4.50 -7.22 27.19
C PRO A 313 -4.96 -8.68 27.16
N ASP A 314 -4.58 -9.38 26.10
CA ASP A 314 -4.64 -10.84 26.03
C ASP A 314 -3.30 -11.36 25.51
N SER A 315 -2.50 -11.95 26.41
CA SER A 315 -1.17 -12.49 26.11
C SER A 315 -1.17 -13.50 24.95
N ALA A 316 -2.32 -14.08 24.58
CA ALA A 316 -2.40 -14.91 23.39
C ALA A 316 -1.94 -14.15 22.13
N TYR A 317 -2.15 -12.84 22.04
CA TYR A 317 -1.77 -12.02 20.89
C TYR A 317 -0.29 -11.60 20.86
N GLU A 318 0.52 -12.10 21.79
CA GLU A 318 1.98 -12.16 21.61
C GLU A 318 2.35 -13.18 20.51
N LEU A 319 1.50 -14.18 20.26
CA LEU A 319 1.74 -15.23 19.28
C LEU A 319 1.67 -14.71 17.84
N VAL A 320 2.64 -15.18 17.06
CA VAL A 320 2.83 -14.85 15.66
C VAL A 320 2.54 -16.08 14.80
N GLU A 321 1.72 -15.86 13.78
CA GLU A 321 1.38 -16.89 12.81
C GLU A 321 2.14 -16.63 11.51
N VAL A 322 2.47 -17.70 10.79
CA VAL A 322 3.15 -17.62 9.50
C VAL A 322 2.38 -18.47 8.48
N PHE A 323 2.09 -17.89 7.33
CA PHE A 323 1.39 -18.54 6.22
C PHE A 323 2.34 -18.81 5.05
N ASP A 324 2.26 -19.99 4.44
CA ASP A 324 2.93 -20.37 3.20
C ASP A 324 1.91 -20.78 2.13
N ILE A 325 1.86 -20.03 1.03
CA ILE A 325 0.93 -20.31 -0.06
C ILE A 325 1.21 -21.65 -0.75
N ALA A 326 2.48 -22.09 -0.84
CA ALA A 326 2.80 -23.35 -1.49
C ALA A 326 2.26 -24.54 -0.69
N ARG A 327 2.27 -24.41 0.64
CA ARG A 327 1.67 -25.36 1.56
C ARG A 327 0.16 -25.36 1.46
N GLU A 328 -0.46 -24.18 1.41
CA GLU A 328 -1.91 -24.06 1.20
C GLU A 328 -2.35 -24.82 -0.05
N GLU A 329 -1.62 -24.73 -1.15
CA GLU A 329 -1.99 -25.41 -2.39
C GLU A 329 -1.85 -26.93 -2.32
N THR A 330 -0.86 -27.43 -1.57
CA THR A 330 -0.46 -28.85 -1.60
C THR A 330 -0.97 -29.68 -0.42
N GLU A 331 -1.23 -29.06 0.72
CA GLU A 331 -1.68 -29.74 1.94
C GLU A 331 -3.19 -29.65 2.15
N THR A 332 -3.71 -30.55 2.98
CA THR A 332 -5.14 -30.58 3.36
C THR A 332 -5.47 -29.70 4.55
N ASN A 333 -4.47 -29.33 5.36
CA ASN A 333 -4.66 -28.60 6.62
C ASN A 333 -4.45 -27.07 6.47
N GLY A 334 -4.24 -26.59 5.25
CA GLY A 334 -3.96 -25.19 4.95
C GLY A 334 -2.49 -24.78 4.99
N GLY A 335 -2.26 -23.50 4.71
CA GLY A 335 -0.94 -22.89 4.56
C GLY A 335 -0.31 -22.39 5.84
N LEU A 336 -1.05 -22.39 6.97
CA LEU A 336 -0.49 -21.97 8.25
C LEU A 336 0.58 -22.96 8.73
N LEU A 337 1.75 -22.41 9.06
CA LEU A 337 2.87 -23.15 9.58
C LEU A 337 2.71 -23.36 11.09
N SER A 338 3.21 -24.48 11.59
CA SER A 338 3.26 -24.75 13.03
C SER A 338 4.33 -23.85 13.67
N THR A 339 3.92 -22.79 14.36
CA THR A 339 4.82 -21.78 14.95
C THR A 339 4.93 -21.91 16.47
N PHE A 340 5.17 -23.13 16.99
CA PHE A 340 5.18 -23.35 18.44
C PHE A 340 6.20 -22.44 19.15
N GLY A 341 5.69 -21.54 20.00
CA GLY A 341 6.50 -20.56 20.74
C GLY A 341 7.06 -19.42 19.89
N PHE A 342 6.57 -19.20 18.66
CA PHE A 342 6.88 -17.98 17.93
C PHE A 342 6.02 -16.85 18.48
N ALA A 343 6.63 -16.01 19.30
CA ALA A 343 5.96 -14.89 19.93
C ALA A 343 6.84 -13.66 19.84
N ASP A 344 6.21 -12.49 19.74
CA ASP A 344 6.85 -11.25 20.12
C ASP A 344 7.09 -11.27 21.64
N ASN A 345 8.06 -10.49 22.10
CA ASN A 345 8.35 -10.35 23.53
C ASN A 345 7.23 -9.59 24.27
N TRP A 346 6.32 -8.96 23.54
CA TRP A 346 5.31 -8.04 24.06
C TRP A 346 3.98 -8.18 23.32
N LEU A 347 2.89 -7.87 24.01
CA LEU A 347 1.55 -7.81 23.41
C LEU A 347 1.48 -6.76 22.31
N ARG A 348 0.85 -7.12 21.17
CA ARG A 348 0.66 -6.25 20.01
C ARG A 348 -0.80 -6.22 19.55
N SER A 349 -1.51 -5.12 19.81
CA SER A 349 -2.83 -4.82 19.22
C SER A 349 -2.84 -3.36 18.77
N GLY A 350 -3.24 -3.08 17.52
CA GLY A 350 -3.19 -1.71 16.98
C GLY A 350 -1.76 -1.18 16.76
N HIS A 351 -0.76 -2.05 16.72
CA HIS A 351 0.63 -1.70 16.38
C HIS A 351 0.80 -1.45 14.88
N SER A 352 1.98 -1.00 14.49
CA SER A 352 2.44 -1.02 13.10
C SER A 352 3.49 -2.12 12.87
N LEU A 353 3.51 -2.65 11.66
CA LEU A 353 4.46 -3.66 11.19
C LEU A 353 5.10 -3.14 9.91
N THR A 354 6.32 -2.63 10.01
CA THR A 354 6.98 -1.89 8.93
C THR A 354 8.20 -2.64 8.43
N PHE A 355 8.29 -2.84 7.11
CA PHE A 355 9.50 -3.38 6.48
C PHE A 355 10.71 -2.49 6.76
N ILE A 356 11.82 -3.09 7.19
CA ILE A 356 13.10 -2.40 7.26
C ILE A 356 13.87 -2.67 5.99
N ARG A 357 14.26 -3.93 5.79
CA ARG A 357 15.09 -4.41 4.67
C ARG A 357 15.10 -5.92 4.60
N ASN A 358 15.60 -6.44 3.48
CA ASN A 358 16.14 -7.80 3.42
C ASN A 358 17.65 -7.70 3.66
N ILE A 359 18.19 -8.48 4.60
CA ILE A 359 19.64 -8.52 4.85
C ILE A 359 20.37 -9.37 3.79
N ASP A 360 21.70 -9.34 3.77
CA ASP A 360 22.54 -10.02 2.78
C ASP A 360 22.24 -11.52 2.63
N GLN A 361 21.76 -12.16 3.69
CA GLN A 361 21.32 -13.56 3.71
C GLN A 361 19.97 -13.78 3.01
N GLY A 362 19.34 -12.73 2.49
CA GLY A 362 18.00 -12.77 1.90
C GLY A 362 16.87 -12.89 2.92
N LEU A 363 17.11 -12.51 4.19
CA LEU A 363 16.11 -12.62 5.26
C LEU A 363 15.42 -11.28 5.49
N THR A 364 14.10 -11.29 5.58
CA THR A 364 13.31 -10.10 5.88
C THR A 364 13.50 -9.66 7.33
N THR A 365 13.65 -8.35 7.52
CA THR A 365 13.65 -7.69 8.82
C THR A 365 12.49 -6.70 8.90
N LEU A 366 11.65 -6.83 9.93
CA LEU A 366 10.49 -5.97 10.16
C LEU A 366 10.61 -5.29 11.52
N LEU A 367 10.18 -4.03 11.59
CA LEU A 367 10.01 -3.29 12.84
C LEU A 367 8.55 -3.42 13.28
N VAL A 368 8.36 -3.89 14.51
CA VAL A 368 7.07 -3.88 15.20
C VAL A 368 7.10 -2.71 16.18
N TYR A 369 6.13 -1.81 16.11
CA TYR A 369 6.09 -0.63 16.97
C TYR A 369 4.70 -0.36 17.54
N GLY A 370 4.64 -0.03 18.83
CA GLY A 370 3.45 0.36 19.57
C GLY A 370 2.48 -0.78 19.83
N GLY A 371 1.20 -0.43 20.02
CA GLY A 371 0.10 -1.38 20.26
C GLY A 371 0.19 -2.17 21.57
N MET A 372 0.85 -1.62 22.60
CA MET A 372 1.19 -2.34 23.82
C MET A 372 0.37 -1.85 25.04
N TYR A 373 -0.12 -2.80 25.83
CA TYR A 373 -0.75 -2.56 27.13
C TYR A 373 -0.10 -3.40 28.23
N ASP A 374 1.17 -3.15 28.55
CA ASP A 374 1.62 -3.42 29.91
C ASP A 374 1.45 -2.11 30.67
N ASP A 375 0.71 -2.14 31.78
CA ASP A 375 0.45 -1.04 32.72
C ASP A 375 1.42 0.14 32.52
N PRO A 376 0.95 1.31 32.02
CA PRO A 376 1.82 2.45 31.74
C PRO A 376 2.53 2.99 32.99
N SER A 377 2.10 2.59 34.19
CA SER A 377 2.78 2.87 35.46
C SER A 377 3.86 1.84 35.84
N ALA A 378 3.84 0.64 35.25
CA ALA A 378 4.74 -0.48 35.58
C ALA A 378 5.96 -0.59 34.65
N SER A 379 5.91 -0.04 33.44
CA SER A 379 7.01 -0.13 32.47
C SER A 379 7.72 1.21 32.33
N SER A 380 8.72 1.46 33.18
CA SER A 380 9.73 2.50 32.91
C SER A 380 10.72 2.10 31.81
N ASP A 381 10.49 0.99 31.11
CA ASP A 381 11.39 0.45 30.11
C ASP A 381 10.96 0.89 28.71
N PRO A 382 11.62 1.90 28.11
CA PRO A 382 11.31 2.35 26.74
C PRO A 382 11.44 1.24 25.71
N ASN A 383 12.29 0.24 25.96
CA ASN A 383 12.66 -0.75 24.96
C ASN A 383 11.52 -1.74 24.67
N ARG A 384 10.37 -1.61 25.34
CA ARG A 384 9.19 -2.45 25.10
C ARG A 384 8.31 -1.96 23.95
N VAL A 385 8.37 -0.66 23.62
CA VAL A 385 7.51 -0.09 22.57
C VAL A 385 7.85 -0.64 21.17
N ALA A 386 9.06 -1.16 20.97
CA ALA A 386 9.52 -1.68 19.69
C ALA A 386 10.22 -3.03 19.81
N SER A 387 10.03 -3.88 18.82
CA SER A 387 10.82 -5.10 18.61
C SER A 387 11.15 -5.24 17.13
N VAL A 388 12.23 -5.96 16.83
CA VAL A 388 12.60 -6.28 15.44
C VAL A 388 12.41 -7.77 15.23
N MET A 389 11.60 -8.11 14.23
CA MET A 389 11.43 -9.46 13.75
C MET A 389 12.44 -9.71 12.64
N VAL A 390 13.24 -10.77 12.79
CA VAL A 390 14.13 -11.28 11.75
C VAL A 390 13.62 -12.64 11.31
N GLN A 391 13.34 -12.77 10.03
CA GLN A 391 12.90 -14.02 9.41
C GLN A 391 13.94 -15.15 9.60
N SER A 392 13.46 -16.38 9.78
CA SER A 392 14.32 -17.57 9.75
C SER A 392 14.76 -17.93 8.32
N ASN A 393 15.97 -18.47 8.16
CA ASN A 393 16.44 -19.02 6.88
C ASN A 393 15.75 -20.34 6.48
N ASN A 394 14.95 -20.93 7.36
CA ASN A 394 14.18 -22.15 7.13
C ASN A 394 12.74 -22.00 7.61
N GLN A 395 12.16 -20.82 7.39
CA GLN A 395 10.80 -20.50 7.84
C GLN A 395 9.76 -21.51 7.35
N LYS A 396 9.83 -21.91 6.06
CA LYS A 396 8.97 -22.95 5.47
C LYS A 396 9.15 -24.34 6.09
N GLY A 397 10.33 -24.63 6.65
CA GLY A 397 10.60 -25.86 7.38
C GLY A 397 10.01 -25.87 8.80
N GLY A 398 9.37 -24.78 9.23
CA GLY A 398 8.81 -24.61 10.57
C GLY A 398 9.77 -23.99 11.58
N ASP A 399 10.95 -23.53 11.15
CA ASP A 399 11.84 -22.79 12.05
C ASP A 399 11.31 -21.37 12.22
N ASN A 400 11.06 -20.97 13.47
CA ASN A 400 10.57 -19.64 13.78
C ASN A 400 11.65 -18.58 13.50
N GLY A 401 11.21 -17.40 13.07
CA GLY A 401 12.04 -16.20 13.15
C GLY A 401 12.37 -15.84 14.61
N VAL A 402 13.10 -14.75 14.78
CA VAL A 402 13.47 -14.24 16.11
C VAL A 402 12.95 -12.83 16.30
N PHE A 403 12.47 -12.55 17.52
CA PHE A 403 12.16 -11.20 17.98
C PHE A 403 13.30 -10.70 18.87
N ALA A 404 13.93 -9.61 18.45
CA ALA A 404 14.96 -8.94 19.22
C ALA A 404 14.42 -7.63 19.82
N ASN A 405 14.86 -7.34 21.04
CA ASN A 405 14.60 -6.03 21.64
C ASN A 405 15.37 -4.95 20.88
N VAL A 406 14.76 -3.77 20.79
CA VAL A 406 15.34 -2.60 20.15
C VAL A 406 15.84 -1.65 21.23
N GLU A 407 17.12 -1.28 21.17
CA GLU A 407 17.69 -0.22 21.98
C GLU A 407 17.23 1.13 21.41
N ILE A 408 16.33 1.81 22.13
CA ILE A 408 15.82 3.12 21.73
C ILE A 408 16.68 4.21 22.36
N TYR A 409 17.16 5.14 21.55
CA TYR A 409 17.97 6.27 21.98
C TYR A 409 17.57 7.53 21.22
N GLY A 410 17.87 8.72 21.76
CA GLY A 410 17.48 9.99 21.15
C GLY A 410 16.99 11.03 22.15
N GLN A 411 16.27 12.04 21.65
CA GLN A 411 15.90 13.24 22.41
C GLN A 411 14.61 13.07 23.23
N GLU A 412 13.64 12.32 22.73
CA GLU A 412 12.35 12.10 23.39
C GLU A 412 11.74 10.78 22.90
N TRP A 413 11.26 9.97 23.84
CA TRP A 413 10.64 8.68 23.52
C TRP A 413 9.20 8.89 23.09
N PRO A 414 8.75 8.27 21.98
CA PRO A 414 7.34 8.33 21.62
C PRO A 414 6.51 7.62 22.68
N PRO A 415 5.30 8.11 22.96
CA PRO A 415 4.37 7.41 23.82
C PRO A 415 3.96 6.07 23.19
N TYR A 416 3.40 5.19 24.01
CA TYR A 416 2.70 4.01 23.53
C TYR A 416 1.43 4.46 22.83
N THR A 417 1.38 4.30 21.50
CA THR A 417 0.22 4.63 20.69
C THR A 417 -0.35 3.39 20.00
N TYR A 418 -1.67 3.41 19.83
CA TYR A 418 -2.45 2.49 19.02
C TYR A 418 -2.85 3.19 17.73
N PHE A 419 -3.01 2.43 16.64
CA PHE A 419 -3.56 2.90 15.37
C PHE A 419 -2.82 4.13 14.79
N HIS A 420 -1.54 4.25 15.12
CA HIS A 420 -0.62 5.16 14.45
C HIS A 420 -0.25 4.58 13.08
N GLU A 421 0.27 5.44 12.21
CA GLU A 421 0.89 5.02 10.95
C GLU A 421 2.39 5.20 11.04
N MET A 422 3.14 4.14 10.68
CA MET A 422 4.59 4.19 10.53
C MET A 422 4.96 3.93 9.07
N THR A 423 5.34 5.01 8.40
CA THR A 423 5.67 4.98 6.97
C THR A 423 7.18 4.93 6.79
N ARG A 424 7.64 3.95 6.00
CA ARG A 424 9.05 3.83 5.63
C ARG A 424 9.44 4.93 4.64
N LEU A 425 10.60 5.51 4.88
CA LEU A 425 11.36 6.38 3.98
C LEU A 425 12.64 5.62 3.52
N SER A 426 13.44 6.25 2.67
CA SER A 426 14.74 5.74 2.23
C SER A 426 15.75 5.71 3.38
N ASP A 427 16.82 4.92 3.21
CA ASP A 427 17.95 4.84 4.15
C ASP A 427 17.58 4.38 5.56
N ASP A 428 16.71 3.37 5.67
CA ASP A 428 16.24 2.80 6.95
C ASP A 428 15.59 3.85 7.88
N ARG A 429 15.11 4.96 7.32
CA ARG A 429 14.31 5.97 8.02
C ARG A 429 12.83 5.59 7.99
N MET A 430 12.12 5.95 9.05
CA MET A 430 10.66 5.87 9.10
C MET A 430 10.10 7.10 9.79
N VAL A 431 8.85 7.43 9.52
CA VAL A 431 8.12 8.47 10.25
C VAL A 431 6.90 7.84 10.89
N LEU A 432 6.79 8.01 12.21
CA LEU A 432 5.60 7.65 12.98
C LEU A 432 4.71 8.87 13.09
N THR A 433 3.42 8.70 12.82
CA THR A 433 2.43 9.79 12.84
C THR A 433 1.13 9.35 13.52
N GLY A 434 0.58 10.24 14.34
CA GLY A 434 -0.74 10.10 14.95
C GLY A 434 -0.89 8.87 15.86
N GLY A 435 -2.11 8.34 15.88
CA GLY A 435 -2.55 7.29 16.79
C GLY A 435 -3.13 7.85 18.08
N VAL A 436 -3.55 6.93 18.95
CA VAL A 436 -4.17 7.24 20.24
C VAL A 436 -3.37 6.65 21.40
N ARG A 437 -3.26 7.43 22.47
CA ARG A 437 -2.67 6.98 23.75
C ARG A 437 -3.72 6.25 24.59
N THR A 438 -3.29 5.48 25.58
CA THR A 438 -4.16 4.89 26.60
C THR A 438 -3.80 5.44 27.99
N ASP A 439 -4.78 5.54 28.89
CA ASP A 439 -4.54 5.87 30.31
C ASP A 439 -4.48 4.65 31.24
N GLY A 440 -4.53 3.43 30.70
CA GLY A 440 -4.85 2.25 31.49
C GLY A 440 -6.14 1.60 31.01
N ASN A 441 -7.23 2.33 31.12
CA ASN A 441 -8.56 1.74 30.96
C ASN A 441 -9.23 2.17 29.66
N LYS A 442 -8.82 3.33 29.12
CA LYS A 442 -9.45 3.93 27.96
C LYS A 442 -8.41 4.50 27.02
N MET A 443 -8.63 4.30 25.73
CA MET A 443 -7.95 5.08 24.71
C MET A 443 -8.43 6.53 24.75
N LYS A 444 -7.49 7.44 24.51
CA LYS A 444 -7.69 8.89 24.53
C LYS A 444 -7.81 9.43 23.12
N ALA A 445 -8.28 10.66 23.05
CA ALA A 445 -8.29 11.44 21.84
C ALA A 445 -6.86 11.54 21.27
N PRO A 446 -6.67 11.43 19.94
CA PRO A 446 -5.37 11.62 19.33
C PRO A 446 -4.86 13.04 19.63
N GLN A 447 -3.54 13.18 19.83
CA GLN A 447 -2.88 14.45 20.16
C GLN A 447 -2.21 15.04 18.91
N ASP A 448 -2.14 16.36 18.82
CA ASP A 448 -1.62 17.10 17.66
C ASP A 448 -0.09 17.08 17.54
N ASP A 449 0.59 16.68 18.61
CA ASP A 449 2.03 16.60 18.70
C ASP A 449 2.58 15.22 18.31
N GLU A 450 1.75 14.25 17.91
CA GLU A 450 2.18 12.85 17.65
C GLU A 450 2.94 12.68 16.32
N ALA A 451 4.23 13.07 16.29
CA ALA A 451 5.09 12.83 15.13
C ALA A 451 6.57 12.60 15.52
N TRP A 452 7.18 11.56 14.94
CA TRP A 452 8.60 11.22 15.17
C TRP A 452 9.28 10.73 13.90
N LEU A 453 10.51 11.20 13.70
CA LEU A 453 11.44 10.61 12.75
C LEU A 453 12.26 9.53 13.47
N MET A 454 12.28 8.33 12.89
CA MET A 454 12.99 7.19 13.39
C MET A 454 14.05 6.75 12.37
N VAL A 455 15.24 6.39 12.85
CA VAL A 455 16.31 5.84 12.01
C VAL A 455 16.75 4.52 12.61
N TYR A 456 16.52 3.45 11.87
CA TYR A 456 16.95 2.12 12.28
C TYR A 456 18.44 1.93 12.00
N ASP A 457 19.14 1.33 12.95
CA ASP A 457 20.53 0.93 12.83
C ASP A 457 20.75 -0.48 13.40
N TYR A 458 21.70 -1.21 12.82
CA TYR A 458 22.13 -2.50 13.34
C TYR A 458 23.62 -2.44 13.67
N ASP A 459 23.94 -2.40 14.96
CA ASP A 459 25.32 -2.44 15.44
C ASP A 459 25.83 -3.88 15.38
N SER A 460 26.44 -4.22 14.25
CA SER A 460 27.05 -5.53 14.01
C SER A 460 28.16 -5.89 15.01
N SER A 461 28.77 -4.91 15.69
CA SER A 461 29.83 -5.17 16.67
C SER A 461 29.29 -5.63 18.03
N GLU A 462 28.08 -5.19 18.37
CA GLU A 462 27.37 -5.58 19.60
C GLU A 462 26.24 -6.59 19.35
N GLY A 463 25.87 -6.82 18.08
CA GLY A 463 24.71 -7.64 17.71
C GLY A 463 23.40 -7.01 18.16
N LYS A 464 23.30 -5.68 18.18
CA LYS A 464 22.14 -4.95 18.71
C LYS A 464 21.35 -4.24 17.61
N HIS A 465 20.03 -4.33 17.72
CA HIS A 465 19.10 -3.50 16.97
C HIS A 465 18.90 -2.18 17.71
N ARG A 466 19.03 -1.07 16.99
CA ARG A 466 18.99 0.27 17.55
C ARG A 466 18.00 1.14 16.76
N LEU A 467 17.32 2.03 17.46
CA LEU A 467 16.40 2.99 16.86
C LEU A 467 16.69 4.39 17.40
N LEU A 468 17.26 5.25 16.55
CA LEU A 468 17.38 6.67 16.86
C LEU A 468 16.01 7.30 16.69
N VAL A 469 15.47 7.88 17.75
CA VAL A 469 14.17 8.54 17.73
C VAL A 469 14.32 10.04 17.96
N THR A 470 13.79 10.81 17.02
CA THR A 470 13.78 12.26 17.04
C THR A 470 12.34 12.75 16.97
N LYS A 471 11.88 13.44 18.01
CA LYS A 471 10.61 14.17 17.96
C LYS A 471 10.70 15.22 16.86
N VAL A 472 9.71 15.26 15.98
CA VAL A 472 9.56 16.34 15.00
C VAL A 472 8.38 17.21 15.41
N PRO A 473 8.25 18.45 14.90
CA PRO A 473 7.06 19.26 15.10
C PRO A 473 5.77 18.44 14.90
N GLY A 474 4.76 18.69 15.71
CA GLY A 474 3.45 18.06 15.58
C GLY A 474 2.77 18.36 14.25
N MET A 475 1.85 17.50 13.83
CA MET A 475 1.07 17.71 12.60
C MET A 475 0.16 18.93 12.69
N GLY A 476 -0.16 19.42 13.89
CA GLY A 476 -1.04 20.58 14.11
C GLY A 476 -2.49 20.20 14.44
N ALA A 477 -2.88 18.95 14.19
CA ALA A 477 -4.04 18.30 14.81
C ALA A 477 -3.75 16.82 15.06
N GLY A 478 -4.44 16.28 16.07
CA GLY A 478 -4.37 14.86 16.37
C GLY A 478 -5.13 14.05 15.34
N ARG A 479 -4.55 12.93 14.91
CA ARG A 479 -5.13 12.02 13.94
C ARG A 479 -4.97 10.57 14.36
N THR A 480 -5.99 9.76 14.11
CA THR A 480 -5.93 8.29 14.13
C THR A 480 -6.73 7.74 12.97
N PHE A 481 -6.41 6.54 12.48
CA PHE A 481 -7.00 6.01 11.23
C PHE A 481 -6.89 7.00 10.06
N HIS A 482 -5.83 7.82 10.07
CA HIS A 482 -5.38 8.55 8.90
C HIS A 482 -4.56 7.63 8.01
N THR A 483 -4.21 8.14 6.85
CA THR A 483 -3.30 7.48 5.93
C THR A 483 -2.00 8.27 5.89
N ALA A 484 -0.85 7.59 6.07
CA ALA A 484 0.47 8.19 5.90
C ALA A 484 1.28 7.41 4.87
N LEU A 485 1.69 8.06 3.79
CA LEU A 485 2.25 7.39 2.62
C LEU A 485 3.45 8.15 2.03
N SER A 486 4.39 7.39 1.49
CA SER A 486 5.56 7.91 0.78
C SER A 486 5.71 7.18 -0.56
N GLY A 487 5.61 7.92 -1.66
CA GLY A 487 5.77 7.38 -3.01
C GLY A 487 7.20 7.42 -3.53
N ASP A 488 8.04 8.30 -2.98
CA ASP A 488 9.43 8.49 -3.40
C ASP A 488 10.45 8.05 -2.32
N GLY A 489 9.97 7.63 -1.15
CA GLY A 489 10.79 7.30 0.00
C GLY A 489 11.43 8.52 0.67
N GLU A 490 11.22 9.75 0.21
CA GLU A 490 11.83 10.94 0.81
C GLU A 490 10.80 11.82 1.51
N HIS A 491 9.60 11.90 0.94
CA HIS A 491 8.54 12.76 1.41
C HIS A 491 7.37 11.92 1.93
N LEU A 492 6.72 12.43 2.96
CA LEU A 492 5.54 11.83 3.56
C LEU A 492 4.32 12.73 3.33
N ALA A 493 3.22 12.15 2.87
CA ALA A 493 1.91 12.79 2.89
C ALA A 493 1.04 12.14 3.97
N VAL A 494 0.42 12.97 4.83
CA VAL A 494 -0.58 12.54 5.82
C VAL A 494 -1.95 13.08 5.44
N VAL A 495 -2.92 12.18 5.28
CA VAL A 495 -4.24 12.47 4.72
C VAL A 495 -5.35 11.87 5.58
N GLY A 496 -6.41 12.66 5.82
CA GLY A 496 -7.61 12.22 6.54
C GLY A 496 -7.38 11.87 8.01
N GLY A 497 -8.25 11.02 8.54
CA GLY A 497 -8.21 10.53 9.91
C GLY A 497 -9.22 11.20 10.85
N MET A 498 -9.45 10.53 11.97
CA MET A 498 -10.31 10.98 13.05
C MET A 498 -9.52 11.88 14.01
N GLY A 499 -10.13 13.00 14.39
CA GLY A 499 -9.58 14.00 15.30
C GLY A 499 -9.92 13.76 16.78
N ALA A 500 -9.73 14.80 17.60
CA ALA A 500 -9.75 14.70 19.06
C ALA A 500 -11.13 14.72 19.74
N SER A 501 -12.23 14.99 19.02
CA SER A 501 -13.56 15.16 19.63
C SER A 501 -14.61 14.25 18.99
N ASN A 502 -15.22 13.33 19.74
CA ASN A 502 -16.46 12.62 19.42
C ASN A 502 -16.61 12.20 17.94
N ILE A 503 -15.64 11.46 17.39
CA ILE A 503 -15.67 10.97 16.00
C ILE A 503 -15.57 12.08 14.93
N ALA A 504 -15.28 13.31 15.33
CA ALA A 504 -15.05 14.41 14.39
C ALA A 504 -13.88 14.07 13.50
N ILE A 505 -14.11 14.19 12.21
CA ILE A 505 -13.08 13.95 11.22
C ILE A 505 -12.20 15.18 11.14
N SER A 506 -10.91 14.92 11.02
CA SER A 506 -9.92 15.96 10.84
C SER A 506 -10.24 16.73 9.55
N ASP A 507 -10.72 17.96 9.69
CA ASP A 507 -10.88 18.92 8.59
C ASP A 507 -9.53 19.55 8.19
N ASP A 508 -8.49 19.28 8.97
CA ASP A 508 -7.15 19.72 8.66
C ASP A 508 -6.72 19.30 7.23
N PRO A 509 -5.96 20.19 6.56
CA PRO A 509 -5.43 19.91 5.25
C PRO A 509 -4.47 18.71 5.25
N ILE A 510 -4.17 18.20 4.06
CA ILE A 510 -3.06 17.26 3.86
C ILE A 510 -1.77 17.92 4.35
N ARG A 511 -1.00 17.14 5.11
CA ARG A 511 0.28 17.58 5.67
C ARG A 511 1.41 16.84 4.98
N PHE A 512 2.41 17.60 4.56
CA PHE A 512 3.64 17.06 3.99
C PHE A 512 4.79 17.21 4.97
N PHE A 513 5.59 16.16 5.06
CA PHE A 513 6.83 16.17 5.83
C PHE A 513 7.99 15.71 4.95
N SER A 514 9.12 16.41 5.09
CA SER A 514 10.39 16.05 4.46
C SER A 514 11.50 16.14 5.52
N PRO A 515 12.26 15.06 5.77
CA PRO A 515 13.35 15.08 6.73
C PRO A 515 14.57 15.87 6.20
N THR A 516 14.65 16.16 4.90
CA THR A 516 15.79 16.85 4.28
C THR A 516 15.58 18.35 4.11
N ASP A 517 14.36 18.86 4.34
CA ASP A 517 14.10 20.30 4.31
C ASP A 517 14.73 20.99 5.55
N THR A 518 16.00 21.37 5.35
CA THR A 518 16.92 21.94 6.35
C THR A 518 16.42 23.17 7.10
N LYS A 519 15.28 23.76 6.70
CA LYS A 519 14.77 24.98 7.34
C LYS A 519 13.77 24.75 8.45
N SER A 520 13.22 23.54 8.65
CA SER A 520 12.29 23.40 9.77
C SER A 520 11.97 21.99 10.26
N GLY A 521 12.08 20.93 9.46
CA GLY A 521 11.40 19.68 9.81
C GLY A 521 9.90 19.89 10.11
N GLU A 522 9.33 21.02 9.67
CA GLU A 522 7.94 21.37 9.91
C GLU A 522 7.06 20.71 8.87
N TRP A 523 5.82 20.51 9.27
CA TRP A 523 4.76 20.09 8.37
C TRP A 523 4.33 21.24 7.47
N ALA A 524 4.48 21.06 6.17
CA ALA A 524 3.92 21.95 5.18
C ALA A 524 2.45 21.58 4.92
N THR A 525 1.60 22.58 4.76
CA THR A 525 0.27 22.34 4.18
C THR A 525 0.43 22.15 2.69
N ALA A 526 -0.11 21.04 2.18
CA ALA A 526 -0.22 20.78 0.77
C ALA A 526 -0.94 21.94 0.07
N PRO A 527 -0.35 22.60 -0.95
CA PRO A 527 -1.05 23.67 -1.69
C PRO A 527 -2.36 23.17 -2.34
N ASP A 528 -2.48 21.86 -2.47
CA ASP A 528 -3.54 21.08 -3.07
C ASP A 528 -4.55 20.50 -2.06
N SER A 529 -4.42 20.80 -0.77
CA SER A 529 -5.32 20.31 0.27
C SER A 529 -6.77 20.78 0.12
N ALA A 530 -7.00 21.92 -0.54
CA ALA A 530 -8.34 22.51 -0.68
C ALA A 530 -9.33 21.59 -1.42
N GLY A 531 -8.81 20.65 -2.22
CA GLY A 531 -9.63 19.66 -2.92
C GLY A 531 -9.95 18.42 -2.11
N PHE A 532 -9.30 18.15 -0.97
CA PHE A 532 -9.52 16.88 -0.26
C PHE A 532 -10.89 16.86 0.42
N ALA A 533 -11.70 15.82 0.20
CA ALA A 533 -12.89 15.57 1.00
C ALA A 533 -12.48 14.97 2.36
N PRO A 534 -12.65 15.69 3.50
CA PRO A 534 -12.26 15.18 4.81
C PRO A 534 -12.94 13.85 5.11
N ARG A 535 -12.13 12.84 5.41
CA ARG A 535 -12.61 11.49 5.77
C ARG A 535 -11.66 10.74 6.67
N ALA A 536 -12.19 9.74 7.35
CA ALA A 536 -11.46 8.80 8.20
C ALA A 536 -11.82 7.36 7.84
N TRP A 537 -11.04 6.40 8.38
CA TRP A 537 -11.31 4.97 8.23
C TRP A 537 -11.25 4.46 6.79
N GLN A 538 -10.64 5.23 5.88
CA GLN A 538 -10.42 4.81 4.51
C GLN A 538 -9.27 3.80 4.40
N GLY A 539 -9.32 2.99 3.34
CA GLY A 539 -8.14 2.28 2.85
C GLY A 539 -7.37 3.14 1.86
N ALA A 540 -6.07 2.89 1.73
CA ALA A 540 -5.26 3.60 0.74
C ALA A 540 -4.07 2.79 0.26
N VAL A 541 -3.62 3.06 -0.95
CA VAL A 541 -2.39 2.49 -1.51
C VAL A 541 -1.71 3.51 -2.42
N THR A 542 -0.38 3.62 -2.31
CA THR A 542 0.42 4.41 -3.25
C THR A 542 0.88 3.52 -4.38
N HIS A 543 0.43 3.84 -5.59
CA HIS A 543 0.88 3.19 -6.82
C HIS A 543 2.34 3.59 -7.12
N PRO A 544 3.16 2.77 -7.81
CA PRO A 544 4.56 3.08 -8.08
C PRO A 544 4.77 4.31 -8.99
N SER A 545 3.69 4.83 -9.60
CA SER A 545 3.69 6.13 -10.27
C SER A 545 3.81 7.31 -9.32
N GLY A 546 3.66 7.09 -8.01
CA GLY A 546 3.61 8.10 -6.95
C GLY A 546 2.19 8.59 -6.62
N ALA A 547 1.20 8.28 -7.45
CA ALA A 547 -0.19 8.59 -7.16
C ALA A 547 -0.76 7.66 -6.08
N THR A 548 -1.66 8.17 -5.26
CA THR A 548 -2.29 7.43 -4.16
C THR A 548 -3.77 7.26 -4.40
N LEU A 549 -4.24 6.01 -4.37
CA LEU A 549 -5.65 5.70 -4.37
C LEU A 549 -6.17 5.70 -2.94
N PHE A 550 -7.26 6.42 -2.70
CA PHE A 550 -8.03 6.40 -1.45
C PHE A 550 -9.38 5.74 -1.69
N VAL A 551 -9.77 4.86 -0.79
CA VAL A 551 -10.95 4.00 -0.95
C VAL A 551 -11.81 4.03 0.30
N GLY A 552 -13.07 4.39 0.13
CA GLY A 552 -14.04 4.46 1.21
C GLY A 552 -13.70 5.58 2.19
N GLY A 553 -14.09 5.36 3.44
CA GLY A 553 -14.13 6.37 4.48
C GLY A 553 -15.39 7.21 4.40
N GLU A 554 -15.67 7.94 5.47
CA GLU A 554 -16.82 8.83 5.55
C GLU A 554 -16.43 10.17 6.14
N SER A 555 -17.30 11.18 6.00
CA SER A 555 -17.17 12.49 6.65
C SER A 555 -17.78 12.50 8.06
N THR A 556 -18.77 11.65 8.29
CA THR A 556 -19.39 11.36 9.59
C THR A 556 -19.82 9.88 9.62
N LEU A 557 -19.77 9.20 10.77
CA LEU A 557 -20.28 7.82 10.83
C LEU A 557 -21.77 7.70 10.55
N SER A 558 -22.56 8.75 10.81
CA SER A 558 -24.00 8.76 10.50
C SER A 558 -24.30 8.71 9.01
N ASP A 559 -23.31 8.98 8.15
CA ASP A 559 -23.46 8.89 6.70
C ASP A 559 -23.44 7.43 6.20
N LEU A 560 -22.97 6.47 7.01
CA LEU A 560 -23.12 5.02 6.76
C LEU A 560 -24.56 4.54 7.04
N ASP A 561 -25.57 5.26 6.59
CA ASP A 561 -26.95 4.83 6.74
C ASP A 561 -27.31 3.78 5.68
N VAL A 562 -27.54 2.53 6.11
CA VAL A 562 -27.97 1.43 5.24
C VAL A 562 -29.27 1.73 4.48
N SER A 563 -30.08 2.66 4.99
CA SER A 563 -31.34 3.07 4.35
C SER A 563 -31.14 4.15 3.28
N ASN A 564 -30.02 4.86 3.31
CA ASN A 564 -29.65 5.87 2.34
C ASN A 564 -28.14 5.77 2.01
N PRO A 565 -27.74 4.71 1.28
CA PRO A 565 -26.32 4.47 1.02
C PRO A 565 -25.73 5.67 0.27
N THR A 566 -24.77 6.33 0.91
CA THR A 566 -23.94 7.35 0.28
C THR A 566 -23.16 6.73 -0.88
N ARG A 567 -22.87 7.54 -1.90
CA ARG A 567 -21.96 7.10 -2.95
C ARG A 567 -20.58 6.90 -2.35
N ALA A 568 -19.93 5.84 -2.78
CA ALA A 568 -18.60 5.51 -2.33
C ALA A 568 -17.56 6.55 -2.74
N PHE A 569 -16.65 6.84 -1.81
CA PHE A 569 -15.50 7.69 -2.10
C PHE A 569 -14.37 6.86 -2.71
N LEU A 570 -14.06 7.13 -3.97
CA LEU A 570 -12.88 6.58 -4.64
C LEU A 570 -12.12 7.73 -5.28
N GLU A 571 -10.98 8.11 -4.70
CA GLU A 571 -10.21 9.26 -5.14
C GLU A 571 -8.78 8.89 -5.46
N LEU A 572 -8.28 9.40 -6.58
CA LEU A 572 -6.86 9.38 -6.91
C LEU A 572 -6.24 10.72 -6.54
N TYR A 573 -5.19 10.69 -5.75
CA TYR A 573 -4.39 11.85 -5.38
C TYR A 573 -3.02 11.79 -6.04
N THR A 574 -2.63 12.85 -6.71
CA THR A 574 -1.30 12.95 -7.31
C THR A 574 -0.54 14.10 -6.66
N PRO A 575 0.40 13.79 -5.74
CA PRO A 575 1.13 14.79 -4.98
C PRO A 575 1.91 15.79 -5.85
N SER A 576 1.95 17.05 -5.41
CA SER A 576 2.70 18.12 -6.07
C SER A 576 4.22 18.07 -5.86
N ASN A 577 4.70 17.18 -5.00
CA ASN A 577 6.13 16.96 -4.74
C ASN A 577 6.76 15.87 -5.64
N ILE A 578 5.97 15.17 -6.46
CA ILE A 578 6.53 14.24 -7.45
C ILE A 578 7.42 15.04 -8.42
N PRO A 579 8.67 14.63 -8.68
CA PRO A 579 9.55 15.34 -9.60
C PRO A 579 8.95 15.49 -11.00
N LYS A 580 8.99 16.71 -11.55
CA LYS A 580 8.55 16.94 -12.93
C LYS A 580 9.58 16.36 -13.91
N PRO A 581 9.13 15.69 -14.99
CA PRO A 581 10.00 15.05 -15.97
C PRO A 581 10.84 16.05 -16.76
#